data_AF-A0A356QJ34-F1
#
_entry.id   AF-A0A356QJ34-F1
#
_cell.length_a   1.000
_cell.length_b   1.000
_cell.length_c   1.000
_cell.angle_alpha   90.00
_cell.angle_beta   90.00
_cell.angle_gamma   90.00
#
_symmetry.space_group_name_H-M   'P 1'
#
loop_
_entity.id
_entity.type
_entity.pdbx_description
1 polymer ?
#
loop_
_entity_poly.entity_id
_entity_poly.type
_entity_poly.pdbx_seq_one_letter_code
_entity_poly.pdbx_strand_id
1 'polypeptide(L)'
;GQAIERFDSAMVRLCRLAQGGTAVGTGINAPEGFADLMAKELSQQTGLSFVPNDSFFASLASQDAAVELSGQLKGFACVVMKIANDLRWMNSGPLAGLGEIELEALQPGSSIMPGKVNPVIPES
;
A
#
# COMPACT_ATOMS: atom_id res chain seq x y z
N GLY A 1 -7.65 9.68 -8.52
CA GLY A 1 -8.65 9.00 -7.67
C GLY A 1 -8.14 9.06 -6.25
N GLN A 2 -8.97 9.42 -5.27
CA GLN A 2 -8.50 9.90 -3.96
C GLN A 2 -7.51 8.99 -3.21
N ALA A 3 -7.55 7.67 -3.40
CA ALA A 3 -6.57 6.76 -2.78
C ALA A 3 -5.18 6.86 -3.45
N ILE A 4 -5.15 6.94 -4.77
CA ILE A 4 -3.91 7.10 -5.55
C ILE A 4 -3.23 8.41 -5.19
N GLU A 5 -3.97 9.53 -5.12
CA GLU A 5 -3.44 10.83 -4.74
C GLU A 5 -2.80 10.82 -3.34
N ARG A 6 -3.38 10.07 -2.40
CA ARG A 6 -2.82 9.88 -1.05
C ARG A 6 -1.54 9.07 -1.07
N PHE A 7 -1.46 8.02 -1.89
CA PHE A 7 -0.25 7.23 -2.06
C PHE A 7 0.86 8.04 -2.72
N ASP A 8 0.57 8.76 -3.80
CA ASP A 8 1.54 9.61 -4.50
C ASP A 8 2.13 10.66 -3.56
N SER A 9 1.27 11.28 -2.73
CA SER A 9 1.74 12.23 -1.70
C SER A 9 2.64 11.57 -0.65
N ALA A 10 2.29 10.38 -0.15
CA ALA A 10 3.09 9.64 0.83
C ALA A 10 4.44 9.19 0.24
N MET A 11 4.46 8.80 -1.04
CA MET A 11 5.67 8.39 -1.76
C MET A 11 6.74 9.48 -1.76
N VAL A 12 6.37 10.76 -1.82
CA VAL A 12 7.33 11.88 -1.73
C VAL A 12 8.16 11.81 -0.45
N ARG A 13 7.55 11.44 0.68
CA ARG A 13 8.25 11.32 1.98
C ARG A 13 8.96 9.97 2.10
N LEU A 14 8.38 8.90 1.56
CA LEU A 14 8.98 7.57 1.56
C LEU A 14 10.28 7.51 0.74
N CYS A 15 10.36 8.26 -0.35
CA CYS A 15 11.54 8.34 -1.21
C CYS A 15 12.65 9.27 -0.68
N ARG A 16 12.54 9.75 0.56
CA ARG A 16 13.61 10.51 1.23
C ARG A 16 14.55 9.56 1.98
N LEU A 17 15.80 9.51 1.55
CA LEU A 17 16.77 8.51 2.01
C LEU A 17 17.57 8.99 3.21
N ALA A 18 17.74 8.09 4.20
CA ALA A 18 18.62 8.30 5.35
C ALA A 18 20.11 8.09 5.01
N GLN A 19 20.38 7.48 3.86
CA GLN A 19 21.71 7.06 3.45
C GLN A 19 22.60 8.28 3.17
N GLY A 20 23.76 8.33 3.85
CA GLY A 20 24.58 9.53 4.01
C GLY A 20 24.65 10.05 5.45
N GLY A 21 23.66 9.71 6.30
CA GLY A 21 23.67 10.05 7.73
C GLY A 21 24.63 9.22 8.59
N THR A 22 25.10 8.08 8.06
CA THR A 22 25.98 7.10 8.73
C THR A 22 25.42 6.62 10.08
N ALA A 23 26.22 6.58 11.14
CA ALA A 23 25.85 5.89 12.39
C ALA A 23 24.72 6.58 13.15
N VAL A 24 24.72 7.92 13.19
CA VAL A 24 23.83 8.70 14.07
C VAL A 24 23.23 9.94 13.40
N GLY A 25 23.41 10.11 12.09
CA GLY A 25 22.86 11.25 11.33
C GLY A 25 23.82 12.41 11.11
N THR A 26 25.04 12.33 11.64
CA THR A 26 26.08 13.36 11.46
C THR A 26 26.76 13.29 10.10
N GLY A 27 26.66 12.16 9.41
CA GLY A 27 27.43 11.91 8.19
C GLY A 27 28.91 11.66 8.43
N ILE A 28 29.33 11.36 9.67
CA ILE A 28 30.72 11.04 9.96
C ILE A 28 31.21 9.88 9.08
N ASN A 29 32.37 10.06 8.45
CA ASN A 29 32.98 9.14 7.47
C ASN A 29 32.24 9.02 6.12
N ALA A 30 31.16 9.77 5.87
CA ALA A 30 30.62 9.89 4.52
C ALA A 30 31.45 10.91 3.72
N PRO A 31 31.89 10.59 2.50
CA PRO A 31 32.48 11.58 1.60
C PRO A 31 31.49 12.72 1.30
N GLU A 32 32.01 13.91 1.04
CA GLU A 32 31.18 15.03 0.60
C GLU A 32 30.41 14.68 -0.68
N GLY A 33 29.11 15.01 -0.72
CA GLY A 33 28.22 14.70 -1.84
C GLY A 33 27.76 13.24 -1.96
N PHE A 34 28.15 12.36 -1.03
CA PHE A 34 27.79 10.93 -1.09
C PHE A 34 26.27 10.69 -1.09
N ALA A 35 25.52 11.42 -0.25
CA ALA A 35 24.07 11.24 -0.13
C ALA A 35 23.35 11.55 -1.46
N ASP A 36 23.70 12.68 -2.09
CA ASP A 36 23.13 13.11 -3.37
C ASP A 36 23.47 12.14 -4.49
N LEU A 37 24.74 11.69 -4.55
CA LEU A 37 25.19 10.74 -5.57
C LEU A 37 24.45 9.41 -5.44
N MET A 38 24.31 8.90 -4.21
CA MET A 38 23.59 7.64 -3.95
C MET A 38 22.10 7.77 -4.29
N ALA A 39 21.45 8.87 -3.92
CA ALA A 39 20.05 9.10 -4.24
C ALA A 39 19.83 9.20 -5.76
N LYS A 40 20.73 9.88 -6.47
CA LYS A 40 20.71 9.97 -7.93
C LYS A 40 20.87 8.60 -8.58
N GLU A 41 21.85 7.82 -8.15
CA GLU A 41 22.12 6.48 -8.69
C GLU A 41 20.91 5.55 -8.47
N LEU A 42 20.35 5.54 -7.26
CA LEU A 42 19.15 4.75 -6.97
C LEU A 42 17.96 5.20 -7.80
N SER A 43 17.81 6.51 -8.03
CA SER A 43 16.76 7.05 -8.90
C SER A 43 16.89 6.57 -10.34
N GLN A 44 18.12 6.54 -10.87
CA GLN A 44 18.39 6.05 -12.21
C GLN A 44 18.12 4.56 -12.37
N GLN A 45 18.49 3.75 -11.37
CA GLN A 45 18.31 2.30 -11.42
C GLN A 45 16.85 1.87 -11.28
N THR A 46 16.05 2.60 -10.51
CA THR A 46 14.67 2.22 -10.19
C THR A 46 13.61 2.96 -10.99
N GLY A 47 13.95 4.11 -11.58
CA GLY A 47 13.01 5.04 -12.19
C GLY A 47 12.16 5.84 -11.18
N LEU A 48 12.42 5.70 -9.88
CA LEU A 48 11.75 6.47 -8.82
C LEU A 48 12.57 7.72 -8.48
N SER A 49 11.91 8.77 -7.97
CA SER A 49 12.60 10.01 -7.58
C SER A 49 13.02 9.96 -6.12
N PHE A 50 14.27 9.57 -5.86
CA PHE A 50 14.87 9.59 -4.53
C PHE A 50 15.67 10.86 -4.28
N VAL A 51 15.63 11.35 -3.04
CA VAL A 51 16.43 12.49 -2.57
C VAL A 51 16.96 12.20 -1.16
N PRO A 52 18.07 12.81 -0.72
CA PRO A 52 18.47 12.75 0.68
C PRO A 52 17.37 13.34 1.59
N ASN A 53 17.30 12.83 2.82
CA ASN A 53 16.38 13.38 3.81
C ASN A 53 16.89 14.73 4.33
N ASP A 54 15.97 15.69 4.55
CA ASP A 54 16.29 17.03 5.10
C ASP A 54 16.95 16.94 6.48
N SER A 55 16.68 15.86 7.23
CA SER A 55 17.33 15.57 8.52
C SER A 55 17.64 14.09 8.65
N PHE A 56 18.93 13.74 8.58
CA PHE A 56 19.36 12.37 8.80
C PHE A 56 19.07 11.88 10.22
N PHE A 57 19.18 12.77 11.21
CA PHE A 57 18.82 12.46 12.60
C PHE A 57 17.37 11.98 12.72
N ALA A 58 16.43 12.73 12.15
CA ALA A 58 15.01 12.35 12.17
C ALA A 58 14.80 11.03 11.43
N SER A 59 15.38 10.88 10.23
CA SER A 59 15.22 9.69 9.40
C SER A 59 15.78 8.40 10.02
N LEU A 60 16.77 8.51 10.90
CA LEU A 60 17.37 7.38 11.62
C LEU A 60 16.67 7.11 12.95
N ALA A 61 16.13 8.15 13.59
CA ALA A 61 15.48 8.04 14.89
C ALA A 61 14.00 7.59 14.82
N SER A 62 13.32 7.89 13.72
CA SER A 62 11.90 7.54 13.53
C SER A 62 11.62 6.94 12.15
N GLN A 63 10.44 6.36 11.98
CA GLN A 63 9.98 5.74 10.74
C GLN A 63 8.66 6.38 10.28
N ASP A 64 8.56 7.70 10.43
CA ASP A 64 7.29 8.43 10.29
C ASP A 64 6.69 8.29 8.89
N ALA A 65 7.52 8.30 7.83
CA ALA A 65 7.05 8.12 6.45
C ALA A 65 6.42 6.73 6.21
N ALA A 66 6.98 5.68 6.82
CA ALA A 66 6.42 4.33 6.72
C ALA A 66 5.11 4.19 7.52
N VAL A 67 5.05 4.81 8.70
CA VAL A 67 3.82 4.87 9.52
C VAL A 67 2.72 5.65 8.80
N GLU A 68 3.06 6.76 8.16
CA GLU A 68 2.11 7.52 7.35
C GLU A 68 1.56 6.70 6.18
N LEU A 69 2.43 6.05 5.41
CA LEU A 69 2.01 5.17 4.31
C LEU A 69 1.08 4.05 4.81
N SER A 70 1.39 3.46 5.96
CA SER A 70 0.53 2.47 6.61
C SER A 70 -0.87 3.03 6.93
N GLY A 71 -0.94 4.28 7.39
CA GLY A 71 -2.22 4.99 7.57
C GLY A 71 -2.99 5.16 6.26
N GLN A 72 -2.31 5.50 5.16
CA GLN A 72 -2.95 5.61 3.84
C GLN A 72 -3.46 4.24 3.35
N LEU A 73 -2.66 3.18 3.52
CA LEU A 73 -3.05 1.81 3.17
C LEU A 73 -4.27 1.35 3.96
N LYS A 74 -4.34 1.68 5.27
CA LYS A 74 -5.52 1.41 6.10
C LYS A 74 -6.76 2.13 5.58
N GLY A 75 -6.62 3.40 5.20
CA GLY A 75 -7.71 4.16 4.58
C GLY A 75 -8.23 3.53 3.29
N PHE A 76 -7.32 3.04 2.44
CA PHE A 76 -7.67 2.30 1.23
C PHE A 76 -8.34 0.96 1.54
N ALA A 77 -7.85 0.22 2.53
CA ALA A 77 -8.43 -1.05 2.98
C ALA A 77 -9.89 -0.88 3.42
N CYS A 78 -10.25 0.22 4.09
CA CYS A 78 -11.65 0.51 4.42
C CYS A 78 -12.53 0.67 3.18
N VAL A 79 -12.03 1.29 2.10
CA VAL A 79 -12.76 1.45 0.84
C VAL A 79 -12.95 0.09 0.16
N VAL A 80 -11.88 -0.71 0.07
CA VAL A 80 -11.93 -2.06 -0.52
C VAL A 80 -12.89 -2.95 0.27
N MET A 81 -12.81 -2.93 1.60
CA MET A 81 -13.70 -3.67 2.50
C MET A 81 -15.17 -3.31 2.25
N LYS A 82 -15.48 -2.02 2.07
CA LYS A 82 -16.84 -1.58 1.74
C LYS A 82 -17.29 -2.15 0.40
N ILE A 83 -16.49 -1.98 -0.65
CA ILE A 83 -16.81 -2.47 -2.00
C ILE A 83 -17.03 -3.99 -1.99
N ALA A 84 -16.13 -4.73 -1.36
CA ALA A 84 -16.23 -6.18 -1.25
C ALA A 84 -17.50 -6.61 -0.51
N ASN A 85 -17.82 -5.98 0.63
CA ASN A 85 -19.04 -6.32 1.37
C ASN A 85 -20.31 -5.98 0.59
N ASP A 86 -20.35 -4.85 -0.11
CA ASP A 86 -21.49 -4.52 -0.98
C ASP A 86 -21.69 -5.60 -2.05
N LEU A 87 -20.61 -6.04 -2.72
CA LEU A 87 -20.70 -7.12 -3.71
C LEU A 87 -21.20 -8.42 -3.10
N ARG A 88 -20.75 -8.78 -1.88
CA ARG A 88 -21.24 -9.97 -1.16
C ARG A 88 -22.73 -9.87 -0.84
N TRP A 89 -23.19 -8.71 -0.38
CA TRP A 89 -24.60 -8.50 -0.05
C TRP A 89 -25.48 -8.51 -1.30
N MET A 90 -25.10 -7.77 -2.36
CA MET A 90 -25.85 -7.75 -3.62
C MET A 90 -25.91 -9.13 -4.29
N ASN A 91 -24.88 -9.97 -4.12
CA ASN A 91 -24.85 -11.35 -4.61
C ASN A 91 -25.44 -12.38 -3.63
N SER A 92 -25.98 -11.97 -2.47
CA SER A 92 -26.54 -12.91 -1.50
C SER A 92 -27.81 -13.57 -2.07
N GLY A 93 -27.96 -14.89 -1.91
CA GLY A 93 -29.07 -15.63 -2.52
C GLY A 93 -28.77 -17.13 -2.68
N PRO A 94 -29.45 -17.84 -3.60
CA PRO A 94 -30.37 -17.31 -4.62
C PRO A 94 -31.83 -17.16 -4.15
N LEU A 95 -32.26 -17.88 -3.11
CA LEU A 95 -33.67 -17.86 -2.67
C LEU A 95 -33.93 -16.97 -1.45
N ALA A 96 -32.92 -16.78 -0.60
CA ALA A 96 -33.04 -16.09 0.69
C ALA A 96 -31.93 -15.03 0.85
N GLY A 97 -31.85 -14.10 -0.10
CA GLY A 97 -30.90 -12.97 -0.11
C GLY A 97 -31.41 -11.83 -0.98
N LEU A 98 -30.54 -10.88 -1.32
CA LEU A 98 -30.89 -9.73 -2.17
C LEU A 98 -30.96 -10.10 -3.66
N GLY A 99 -29.98 -10.86 -4.15
CA GLY A 99 -29.93 -11.33 -5.55
C GLY A 99 -29.94 -10.23 -6.60
N GLU A 100 -29.38 -9.05 -6.29
CA GLU A 100 -29.37 -7.89 -7.18
C GLU A 100 -28.35 -8.04 -8.32
N ILE A 101 -27.25 -8.77 -8.07
CA ILE A 101 -26.22 -9.10 -9.05
C ILE A 101 -25.87 -10.58 -8.98
N GLU A 102 -25.24 -11.08 -10.04
CA GLU A 102 -24.64 -12.42 -10.09
C GLU A 102 -23.12 -12.29 -10.34
N LEU A 103 -22.34 -12.81 -9.41
CA LEU A 103 -20.88 -12.88 -9.51
C LEU A 103 -20.44 -14.20 -10.17
N GLU A 104 -19.30 -14.15 -10.86
CA GLU A 104 -18.74 -15.32 -11.54
C GLU A 104 -18.44 -16.48 -10.56
N ALA A 105 -18.90 -17.67 -10.92
CA ALA A 105 -18.71 -18.88 -10.13
C ALA A 105 -17.32 -19.49 -10.36
N LEU A 106 -16.33 -19.02 -9.60
CA LEU A 106 -14.94 -19.47 -9.75
C LEU A 106 -14.64 -20.81 -9.06
N GLN A 107 -15.40 -21.16 -8.02
CA GLN A 107 -15.21 -22.40 -7.25
C GLN A 107 -16.56 -22.94 -6.72
N PRO A 108 -16.74 -24.27 -6.65
CA PRO A 108 -17.90 -24.87 -5.99
C PRO A 108 -17.96 -24.45 -4.52
N GLY A 109 -19.09 -23.88 -4.07
CA GLY A 109 -19.21 -23.34 -2.72
C GLY A 109 -19.39 -24.40 -1.63
N SER A 110 -19.88 -25.60 -1.98
CA SER A 110 -19.98 -26.74 -1.07
C SER A 110 -20.17 -28.05 -1.84
N SER A 111 -19.54 -29.13 -1.38
CA SER A 111 -19.68 -30.47 -1.98
C SER A 111 -21.05 -31.11 -1.78
N ILE A 112 -21.84 -30.65 -0.79
CA ILE A 112 -23.15 -31.22 -0.44
C ILE A 112 -24.34 -30.41 -0.96
N MET A 113 -24.12 -29.16 -1.38
CA MET A 113 -25.19 -28.28 -1.87
C MET A 113 -24.97 -27.98 -3.36
N PRO A 114 -25.58 -28.76 -4.27
CA PRO A 114 -25.48 -28.53 -5.71
C PRO A 114 -25.94 -27.12 -6.07
N GLY A 115 -25.13 -26.39 -6.84
CA GLY A 115 -25.43 -25.03 -7.26
C GLY A 115 -25.13 -23.93 -6.24
N LYS A 116 -24.66 -24.26 -5.02
CA LYS A 116 -24.17 -23.24 -4.09
C LYS A 116 -22.82 -22.70 -4.57
N VAL A 117 -22.76 -21.39 -4.77
CA VAL A 117 -21.55 -20.63 -5.14
C VAL A 117 -21.31 -19.55 -4.08
N ASN A 118 -20.09 -19.45 -3.58
CA ASN A 118 -19.70 -18.42 -2.60
C ASN A 118 -18.93 -17.29 -3.30
N PRO A 119 -19.06 -16.03 -2.84
CA PRO A 119 -18.32 -14.90 -3.39
C PRO A 119 -16.87 -14.89 -2.88
N VAL A 120 -16.08 -15.90 -3.24
CA VAL A 120 -14.74 -16.16 -2.67
C VAL A 120 -13.72 -15.03 -2.91
N ILE A 121 -13.86 -14.27 -4.00
CA ILE A 121 -12.97 -13.14 -4.30
C ILE A 121 -13.21 -11.97 -3.34
N PRO A 122 -14.45 -11.46 -3.16
CA PRO A 122 -14.74 -10.51 -2.08
C PRO A 122 -14.43 -10.99 -0.65
N GLU A 123 -14.28 -12.30 -0.42
CA GLU A 123 -13.94 -12.87 0.91
C GLU A 123 -12.44 -12.89 1.20
N SER A 124 -11.59 -12.74 0.18
CA SER A 124 -10.12 -12.83 0.26
C SER A 124 -9.48 -11.47 0.50
#